data_AF-A0A3C0PL84-F1
#
_entry.id   AF-A0A3C0PL84-F1
#
_cell.length_a   1.000
_cell.length_b   1.000
_cell.length_c   1.000
_cell.angle_alpha   90.00
_cell.angle_beta   90.00
_cell.angle_gamma   90.00
#
_symmetry.space_group_name_H-M   'P 1'
#
loop_
_entity.id
_entity.type
_entity.pdbx_description
1 polymer ?
#
loop_
_entity_poly.entity_id
_entity_poly.type
_entity_poly.pdbx_seq_one_letter_code
_entity_poly.pdbx_strand_id
1 'polypeptide(L)' 'GHVVGNFLSGALRNPSAAGGQTATMFIGIAFAEALGIFSFLVALLLMFAV' A
#
# COMPACT_ATOMS: atom_id res chain seq x y z
N GLY A 1 -0.43 -4.10 4.96
CA GLY A 1 -0.08 -3.99 6.39
C GLY A 1 1.29 -3.36 6.64
N HIS A 2 2.35 -3.93 6.07
CA HIS A 2 3.75 -3.54 6.35
C HIS A 2 4.06 -2.04 6.12
N VAL A 3 3.55 -1.44 5.03
CA VAL A 3 3.72 -0.01 4.72
C VAL A 3 3.22 0.88 5.87
N VAL A 4 2.00 0.64 6.33
CA VAL A 4 1.38 1.40 7.44
C VAL A 4 2.08 1.09 8.77
N GLY A 5 2.49 -0.17 8.99
CA GLY A 5 3.22 -0.56 10.20
C GLY A 5 4.54 0.20 10.36
N ASN A 6 5.30 0.36 9.28
CA ASN A 6 6.55 1.13 9.29
C ASN A 6 6.30 2.63 9.47
N PHE A 7 5.27 3.18 8.80
CA PHE A 7 4.86 4.56 9.02
C PHE A 7 4.50 4.81 10.48
N LEU A 8 3.68 3.96 11.09
CA LEU A 8 3.26 4.10 12.49
C LEU A 8 4.45 3.98 13.45
N SER A 9 5.35 3.02 13.23
CA SER A 9 6.58 2.87 14.02
C SER A 9 7.48 4.12 13.96
N GLY A 10 7.54 4.79 12.81
CA GLY A 10 8.24 6.06 12.64
C GLY A 10 7.50 7.25 13.27
N ALA A 11 6.19 7.33 13.07
CA ALA A 11 5.33 8.40 13.58
C ALA A 11 5.30 8.42 15.12
N LEU A 12 5.30 7.25 15.77
CA LEU A 12 5.36 7.16 17.23
C LEU A 12 6.73 7.62 17.79
N ARG A 13 7.81 7.52 17.01
CA ARG A 13 9.14 8.00 17.42
C ARG A 13 9.31 9.50 17.23
N ASN A 14 8.70 10.06 16.18
CA ASN A 14 8.74 11.51 15.93
C ASN A 14 7.41 12.02 15.33
N PRO A 15 6.41 12.31 16.16
CA PRO A 15 5.07 12.67 15.70
C PRO A 15 5.01 13.93 14.82
N SER A 16 5.88 14.90 15.05
CA SER A 16 5.91 16.15 14.27
C SER A 16 6.30 15.93 12.80
N ALA A 17 7.13 14.92 12.51
CA ALA A 17 7.53 14.57 11.16
C ALA A 17 6.55 13.62 10.45
N ALA A 18 5.56 13.07 11.16
CA ALA A 18 4.61 12.10 10.61
C ALA A 18 3.79 12.71 9.46
N GLY A 19 3.31 13.95 9.63
CA GLY A 19 2.52 14.64 8.61
C GLY A 19 3.22 14.76 7.26
N GLY A 20 4.54 14.97 7.24
CA GLY A 20 5.34 15.05 6.02
C GLY A 20 5.52 13.71 5.29
N GLN A 21 5.33 12.58 5.98
CA GLN A 21 5.49 11.23 5.42
C GLN A 21 4.16 10.57 5.03
N THR A 22 3.03 11.14 5.42
CA THR A 22 1.69 10.60 5.14
C THR A 22 1.44 10.42 3.63
N ALA A 23 1.88 11.36 2.79
CA ALA A 23 1.75 11.24 1.34
C ALA A 23 2.52 10.03 0.79
N THR A 24 3.74 9.80 1.29
CA THR A 24 4.55 8.64 0.91
C THR A 24 3.91 7.33 1.36
N MET A 25 3.32 7.30 2.56
CA MET A 25 2.55 6.16 3.03
C MET A 25 1.39 5.85 2.08
N PHE A 26 0.59 6.85 1.68
CA PHE A 26 -0.53 6.66 0.76
C PHE A 26 -0.08 6.18 -0.62
N ILE A 27 1.02 6.70 -1.15
CA ILE A 27 1.61 6.20 -2.40
C ILE A 27 1.98 4.72 -2.26
N GLY A 28 2.66 4.35 -1.18
CA GLY A 28 3.02 2.95 -0.92
C GLY A 28 1.81 2.01 -0.81
N ILE A 29 0.72 2.47 -0.19
CA ILE A 29 -0.54 1.71 -0.13
C ILE A 29 -1.16 1.60 -1.51
N ALA A 30 -1.24 2.69 -2.27
CA ALA A 30 -1.85 2.70 -3.60
C ALA A 30 -1.15 1.73 -4.56
N PHE A 31 0.18 1.67 -4.54
CA PHE A 31 0.94 0.70 -5.35
C PHE A 31 0.73 -0.74 -4.87
N ALA A 32 0.70 -0.99 -3.57
CA ALA A 32 0.44 -2.33 -3.03
C ALA A 32 -0.95 -2.85 -3.48
N GLU A 33 -1.97 -1.99 -3.41
CA GLU A 33 -3.32 -2.34 -3.86
C GLU A 33 -3.39 -2.48 -5.39
N ALA A 34 -2.73 -1.60 -6.15
CA ALA A 34 -2.70 -1.65 -7.61
C ALA A 34 -2.16 -2.99 -8.13
N LEU A 35 -1.08 -3.50 -7.52
CA LEU A 35 -0.53 -4.82 -7.86
C LEU A 35 -1.48 -5.95 -7.45
N GLY A 36 -2.17 -5.81 -6.32
CA GLY A 36 -3.18 -6.75 -5.85
C GLY A 36 -4.36 -6.87 -6.81
N ILE A 37 -4.98 -5.74 -7.18
CA ILE A 37 -6.12 -5.73 -8.12
C ILE A 37 -5.70 -6.19 -9.52
N PHE A 38 -4.47 -5.87 -9.95
CA PHE A 38 -3.97 -6.33 -11.25
C PHE A 38 -3.80 -7.85 -11.26
N SER A 39 -3.23 -8.42 -10.20
CA SER A 39 -3.09 -9.88 -10.07
C SER A 39 -4.45 -10.58 -10.01
N PHE A 40 -5.42 -9.99 -9.31
CA PHE A 40 -6.79 -10.49 -9.27
C PHE A 40 -7.45 -10.47 -10.65
N LEU A 41 -7.28 -9.38 -11.42
CA LEU A 41 -7.75 -9.28 -12.80
C LEU A 41 -7.17 -10.41 -13.67
N VAL A 42 -5.86 -10.64 -13.59
CA VAL A 42 -5.19 -11.74 -14.32
C VAL A 42 -5.78 -13.09 -13.92
N ALA A 43 -6.03 -13.34 -12.63
CA ALA A 43 -6.65 -14.58 -12.17
C ALA A 43 -8.06 -14.78 -12.75
N LEU A 44 -8.87 -13.72 -12.82
CA LEU A 44 -10.19 -13.79 -13.46
C LEU A 44 -10.10 -14.08 -14.96
N LEU A 45 -9.14 -13.49 -15.66
CA LEU A 45 -8.91 -13.77 -17.08
C LEU A 45 -8.54 -15.25 -17.30
N LEU A 46 -7.70 -15.83 -16.44
CA LEU A 46 -7.33 -17.24 -16.52
C LEU A 46 -8.49 -18.20 -16.17
N MET A 47 -9.44 -17.77 -15.35
CA MET A 47 -10.55 -18.63 -14.91
C MET A 47 -11.74 -18.61 -15.88
N PHE A 48 -11.96 -17.50 -16.59
CA PHE A 48 -13.19 -17.28 -17.35
C PHE A 48 -13.00 -16.82 -18.80
N ALA A 49 -11.83 -16.27 -19.16
CA ALA A 49 -11.56 -15.76 -20.50
C ALA A 49 -10.64 -16.68 -21.33
N VAL A 50 -9.94 -17.61 -20.67
CA VAL A 50 -9.14 -18.70 -21.25
C VAL A 50 -9.81 -20.01 -20.88
#